data_AF-A0A3E0MRJ6-F1
#
_entry.id   AF-A0A3E0MRJ6-F1
#
_cell.length_a   1.000
_cell.length_b   1.000
_cell.length_c   1.000
_cell.angle_alpha   90.00
_cell.angle_beta   90.00
_cell.angle_gamma   90.00
#
_symmetry.space_group_name_H-M   'P 1'
#
loop_
_entity.id
_entity.type
_entity.pdbx_description
1 polymer ?
#
loop_
_entity_poly.entity_id
_entity_poly.type
_entity_poly.pdbx_seq_one_letter_code
_entity_poly.pdbx_strand_id
1 'polypeptide(L)'
;MKVGLAQIAPIWCDREATTEKINQYIADAATNGCGLVVFGEGTLPGYPFWLSTSNGSNFNNPVQKEIFAHYAQAAVVIERGDLDT
;
A
#
# COMPACT_ATOMS: atom_id res chain seq x y z
N MET A 1 11.66 25.19 0.01
CA MET A 1 11.46 23.75 0.30
C MET A 1 10.90 23.09 -0.95
N LYS A 2 11.56 22.06 -1.49
CA LYS A 2 11.06 21.28 -2.65
C LYS A 2 10.24 20.10 -2.13
N VAL A 3 9.09 19.84 -2.75
CA VAL A 3 8.17 18.76 -2.36
C VAL A 3 8.03 17.77 -3.52
N GLY A 4 8.17 16.48 -3.24
CA GLY A 4 7.92 15.38 -4.17
C GLY A 4 6.52 14.81 -3.99
N LEU A 5 5.79 14.63 -5.09
CA LEU A 5 4.49 13.96 -5.12
C LEU A 5 4.68 12.60 -5.81
N ALA A 6 4.79 11.53 -5.04
CA ALA A 6 5.02 10.19 -5.57
C ALA A 6 3.70 9.57 -6.07
N GLN A 7 3.41 9.75 -7.36
CA GLN A 7 2.27 9.11 -8.02
C GLN A 7 2.68 7.71 -8.49
N ILE A 8 2.50 6.73 -7.61
CA ILE A 8 2.91 5.34 -7.84
C ILE A 8 1.77 4.36 -7.56
N ALA A 9 1.75 3.26 -8.31
CA ALA A 9 0.94 2.10 -7.96
C ALA A 9 1.69 1.20 -6.96
N PRO A 10 1.01 0.59 -5.99
CA PRO A 10 1.60 -0.42 -5.12
C PRO A 10 1.86 -1.72 -5.87
N ILE A 11 2.61 -2.63 -5.25
CA ILE A 11 2.53 -4.05 -5.60
C ILE A 11 1.35 -4.60 -4.80
N TRP A 12 0.21 -4.75 -5.48
CA TRP A 12 -1.08 -4.91 -4.81
C TRP A 12 -1.08 -6.09 -3.84
N CYS A 13 -1.43 -5.81 -2.57
CA CYS A 13 -1.45 -6.79 -1.47
C CYS A 13 -0.10 -7.47 -1.18
N ASP A 14 1.01 -6.87 -1.61
CA ASP A 14 2.36 -7.26 -1.24
C ASP A 14 3.00 -6.13 -0.42
N ARG A 15 2.99 -6.30 0.90
CA ARG A 15 3.52 -5.31 1.85
C ARG A 15 5.02 -5.11 1.66
N GLU A 16 5.78 -6.19 1.60
CA GLU A 16 7.24 -6.13 1.56
C GLU A 16 7.73 -5.47 0.27
N ALA A 17 7.22 -5.93 -0.88
CA ALA A 17 7.60 -5.35 -2.17
C ALA A 17 7.14 -3.89 -2.31
N THR A 18 5.98 -3.53 -1.74
CA THR A 18 5.52 -2.14 -1.75
C THR A 18 6.34 -1.24 -0.82
N THR A 19 6.74 -1.73 0.36
CA THR A 19 7.65 -1.01 1.26
C THR A 19 9.00 -0.74 0.59
N GLU A 20 9.57 -1.73 -0.08
CA GLU A 20 10.83 -1.58 -0.82
C GLU A 20 10.69 -0.51 -1.93
N LYS A 21 9.57 -0.53 -2.67
CA LYS A 21 9.27 0.51 -3.66
C LYS A 21 9.13 1.89 -3.02
N ILE A 22 8.47 2.01 -1.87
CA ILE A 22 8.36 3.29 -1.14
C ILE A 22 9.76 3.80 -0.76
N ASN A 23 10.62 2.94 -0.24
CA ASN A 23 12.00 3.28 0.14
C ASN A 23 12.81 3.81 -1.06
N GLN A 24 12.69 3.18 -2.23
CA GLN A 24 13.32 3.65 -3.47
C GLN A 24 12.86 5.07 -3.84
N TYR A 25 11.56 5.34 -3.77
CA TYR A 25 11.03 6.68 -4.08
C TYR A 25 11.43 7.74 -3.05
N ILE A 26 11.60 7.36 -1.77
CA ILE A 26 12.16 8.25 -0.74
C ILE A 26 13.60 8.61 -1.09
N ALA A 27 14.43 7.62 -1.46
CA ALA A 27 15.83 7.84 -1.84
C ALA A 27 15.96 8.71 -3.12
N ASP A 28 15.09 8.48 -4.10
CA ASP A 28 15.03 9.29 -5.32
C ASP A 28 14.62 10.73 -5.02
N ALA A 29 13.63 10.94 -4.14
CA ALA A 29 13.20 12.27 -3.72
C ALA A 29 14.34 13.01 -3.00
N ALA A 30 15.08 12.34 -2.13
CA ALA A 30 16.25 12.89 -1.46
C ALA A 30 17.35 13.29 -2.46
N THR A 31 17.66 12.42 -3.43
CA THR A 31 18.62 12.71 -4.52
C THR A 31 18.21 13.93 -5.34
N ASN A 32 16.90 14.15 -5.49
CA ASN A 32 16.33 15.32 -6.17
C ASN A 32 16.24 16.58 -5.27
N GLY A 33 16.73 16.54 -4.02
CA GLY A 33 16.70 17.66 -3.09
C GLY A 33 15.32 17.98 -2.52
N CYS A 34 14.39 17.02 -2.51
CA CYS A 34 13.09 17.18 -1.85
C CYS A 34 13.26 17.15 -0.33
N GLY A 35 12.63 18.12 0.36
CA GLY A 35 12.54 18.15 1.83
C GLY A 35 11.29 17.46 2.37
N LEU A 36 10.36 17.09 1.50
CA LEU A 36 9.16 16.33 1.80
C LEU A 36 8.80 15.49 0.57
N VAL A 37 8.42 14.24 0.78
CA VAL A 37 7.80 13.38 -0.23
C VAL A 37 6.47 12.85 0.33
N VAL A 38 5.43 12.86 -0.49
CA VAL A 38 4.10 12.36 -0.11
C VAL A 38 3.65 11.28 -1.10
N PHE A 39 2.87 10.33 -0.60
CA PHE A 39 2.36 9.19 -1.33
C PHE A 39 0.83 9.23 -1.38
N GLY A 40 0.25 8.48 -2.31
CA GLY A 40 -1.20 8.34 -2.44
C GLY A 40 -1.84 7.61 -1.25
N GLU A 41 -3.14 7.82 -1.07
CA GLU A 41 -3.93 7.09 -0.08
C GLU A 41 -3.89 5.58 -0.36
N GLY A 42 -3.76 4.78 0.71
CA GLY A 42 -3.75 3.34 0.60
C GLY A 42 -2.56 2.78 -0.18
N THR A 43 -1.44 3.49 -0.28
CA THR A 43 -0.25 2.98 -0.98
C THR A 43 0.24 1.67 -0.35
N LEU A 44 0.22 1.51 0.97
CA LEU A 44 0.68 0.27 1.64
C LEU A 44 -0.48 -0.43 2.35
N PRO A 45 -0.85 -1.69 1.99
CA PRO A 45 -0.34 -2.52 0.89
C PRO A 45 -1.07 -2.31 -0.45
N GLY A 46 -2.06 -1.42 -0.48
CA GLY A 46 -2.85 -1.11 -1.67
C GLY A 46 -4.26 -0.64 -1.33
N TYR A 47 -4.86 0.15 -2.22
CA TYR A 47 -6.24 0.59 -2.06
C TYR A 47 -7.22 -0.52 -2.47
N PRO A 48 -8.33 -0.72 -1.75
CA PRO A 48 -9.28 -1.80 -2.01
C PRO A 48 -10.20 -1.55 -3.22
N PHE A 49 -9.61 -1.36 -4.41
CA PHE A 49 -10.33 -0.99 -5.62
C PHE A 49 -11.31 -2.09 -6.10
N TRP A 50 -11.05 -3.35 -5.76
CA TRP A 50 -11.84 -4.51 -6.20
C TRP A 50 -13.32 -4.40 -5.82
N LEU A 51 -13.65 -3.69 -4.73
CA LEU A 51 -15.03 -3.54 -4.24
C LEU A 51 -15.97 -2.98 -5.32
N SER A 52 -15.43 -2.10 -6.17
CA SER A 52 -16.18 -1.47 -7.26
C SER A 52 -16.47 -2.40 -8.44
N THR A 53 -15.66 -3.43 -8.66
CA THR A 53 -15.74 -4.33 -9.82
C THR A 53 -16.22 -5.74 -9.48
N SER A 54 -16.35 -6.09 -8.19
CA SER A 54 -16.61 -7.46 -7.72
C SER A 54 -17.90 -7.63 -6.91
N ASN A 55 -18.82 -6.67 -6.98
CA ASN A 55 -20.04 -6.62 -6.17
C ASN A 55 -19.73 -6.64 -4.65
N GLY A 56 -18.89 -5.71 -4.20
CA GLY A 56 -18.43 -5.62 -2.80
C GLY A 56 -19.54 -5.50 -1.76
N SER A 57 -20.75 -5.07 -2.17
CA SER A 57 -21.92 -4.94 -1.29
C SER A 57 -22.72 -6.24 -1.12
N ASN A 58 -22.40 -7.31 -1.85
CA ASN A 58 -23.18 -8.55 -1.76
C ASN A 58 -23.00 -9.23 -0.41
N PHE A 59 -24.14 -9.48 0.25
CA PHE A 59 -24.16 -10.19 1.52
C PHE A 59 -23.57 -11.61 1.38
N ASN A 60 -22.71 -11.99 2.32
CA ASN A 60 -22.15 -13.34 2.44
C ASN A 60 -21.42 -13.88 1.18
N ASN A 61 -20.86 -13.00 0.34
CA ASN A 61 -20.15 -13.40 -0.86
C ASN A 61 -18.77 -14.06 -0.53
N PRO A 62 -18.50 -15.31 -0.97
CA PRO A 62 -17.24 -15.98 -0.68
C PRO A 62 -16.01 -15.27 -1.30
N VAL A 63 -16.15 -14.72 -2.52
CA VAL A 63 -15.07 -13.98 -3.19
C VAL A 63 -14.63 -12.76 -2.37
N GLN A 64 -15.60 -12.04 -1.79
CA GLN A 64 -15.28 -10.87 -0.94
C GLN A 64 -14.54 -11.28 0.33
N LYS A 65 -14.90 -12.41 0.93
CA LYS A 65 -14.22 -12.93 2.12
C LYS A 65 -12.79 -13.34 1.82
N GLU A 66 -12.56 -14.02 0.70
CA GLU A 66 -11.22 -14.45 0.29
C GLU A 66 -10.30 -13.27 -0.03
N ILE A 67 -10.77 -12.32 -0.83
CA ILE A 67 -9.98 -11.13 -1.18
C ILE A 67 -9.71 -10.28 0.06
N PHE A 68 -10.70 -10.08 0.93
CA PHE A 68 -10.51 -9.35 2.19
C PHE A 68 -9.54 -10.06 3.13
N ALA A 69 -9.59 -11.40 3.23
CA ALA A 69 -8.63 -12.16 4.03
C ALA A 69 -7.19 -11.96 3.53
N HIS A 70 -6.98 -12.00 2.22
CA HIS A 70 -5.67 -11.71 1.62
C HIS A 70 -5.22 -10.26 1.91
N TYR A 71 -6.12 -9.29 1.73
CA TYR A 71 -5.85 -7.89 2.04
C TYR A 71 -5.47 -7.67 3.52
N ALA A 72 -6.21 -8.29 4.44
CA ALA A 72 -5.97 -8.17 5.88
C ALA A 72 -4.63 -8.79 6.29
N GLN A 73 -4.20 -9.89 5.64
CA GLN A 73 -2.88 -10.49 5.86
C GLN A 73 -1.73 -9.55 5.42
N ALA A 74 -1.96 -8.74 4.40
CA ALA A 74 -0.99 -7.76 3.91
C ALA A 74 -0.90 -6.50 4.79
N ALA A 75 -1.81 -6.26 5.74
CA ALA A 75 -1.76 -5.11 6.65
C ALA A 75 -0.49 -5.13 7.51
N VAL A 76 0.04 -3.94 7.85
CA VAL A 76 1.13 -3.79 8.83
C VAL A 76 0.61 -4.16 10.22
N VAL A 77 1.31 -5.07 10.90
CA VAL A 77 0.99 -5.52 12.26
C VAL A 77 2.24 -5.41 13.13
N ILE A 78 2.17 -4.56 14.15
CA ILE A 78 3.30 -4.26 15.03
C ILE A 78 3.72 -5.52 15.80
N GLU A 79 2.76 -6.25 16.34
CA GLU A 79 2.98 -7.45 17.17
C GLU A 79 3.60 -8.61 16.37
N ARG A 80 3.51 -8.57 15.04
CA ARG A 80 4.17 -9.53 14.16
C ARG A 80 5.65 -9.20 13.91
N GLY A 81 6.10 -8.02 14.36
CA GLY A 81 7.45 -7.51 14.11
C GLY A 81 7.63 -6.89 12.72
N ASP A 82 6.54 -6.46 12.06
CA ASP A 82 6.61 -5.87 10.72
C ASP A 82 7.41 -4.54 10.67
N LEU A 83 7.77 -3.97 11.82
CA LEU A 83 8.55 -2.74 11.95
C LEU A 83 9.95 -2.97 12.55
N ASP A 84 10.35 -4.21 12.82
CA ASP A 84 11.62 -4.52 13.52
C ASP A 84 12.85 -4.54 12.58
N THR A 85 12.66 -4.20 11.30
CA THR A 85 13.68 -4.18 10.25
C THR A 85 14.26 -2.80 10.00
#